data_AF-A0AAI9BBZ9-F1
#
_entry.id   AF-A0AAI9BBZ9-F1
#
_cell.length_a   1.000
_cell.length_b   1.000
_cell.length_c   1.000
_cell.angle_alpha   90.00
_cell.angle_beta   90.00
_cell.angle_gamma   90.00
#
_symmetry.space_group_name_H-M   'P 1'
#
loop_
_entity.id
_entity.type
_entity.pdbx_description
1 polymer ?
#
loop_
_entity_poly.entity_id
_entity_poly.type
_entity_poly.pdbx_seq_one_letter_code
_entity_poly.pdbx_strand_id
1 'polypeptide(L)'
;RVSVAKGILIGNFAKVVGLKQNALFAWLRENGILIASGGRKNVPFQQYINAGYFTVREVVLDDEDGYQIRLTPQLTGKGQQWLTRKLLDAGLLKPVAAE
;
A
#
# COMPACT_ATOMS: atom_id res chain seq x y z
N ARG A 1 23.45 -8.99 9.79
CA ARG A 1 22.88 -7.85 9.04
C ARG A 1 21.39 -8.14 8.85
N VAL A 2 20.51 -7.52 9.64
CA VAL A 2 19.07 -7.69 9.46
C VAL A 2 18.70 -6.93 8.19
N SER A 3 18.45 -7.64 7.09
CA SER A 3 17.82 -7.04 5.92
C SER A 3 16.45 -6.56 6.34
N VAL A 4 16.26 -5.24 6.46
CA VAL A 4 14.93 -4.63 6.62
C VAL A 4 14.06 -5.22 5.52
N ALA A 5 13.07 -6.03 5.87
CA ALA A 5 12.22 -6.70 4.90
C ALA A 5 11.60 -5.63 3.98
N LYS A 6 12.09 -5.55 2.73
CA LYS A 6 11.62 -4.59 1.74
C LYS A 6 10.16 -4.89 1.47
N GLY A 7 9.27 -4.01 1.89
CA GLY A 7 7.86 -4.09 1.52
C GLY A 7 7.69 -4.03 0.00
N ILE A 8 6.56 -4.53 -0.50
CA ILE A 8 6.20 -4.46 -1.92
C ILE A 8 5.35 -3.22 -2.19
N LEU A 9 5.42 -2.67 -3.41
CA LEU A 9 4.52 -1.58 -3.81
C LEU A 9 3.08 -2.07 -3.80
N ILE A 10 2.15 -1.21 -3.37
CA ILE A 10 0.70 -1.51 -3.40
C ILE A 10 0.24 -1.87 -4.82
N GLY A 11 0.78 -1.22 -5.85
CA GLY A 11 0.47 -1.55 -7.25
C GLY A 11 0.91 -2.95 -7.65
N ASN A 12 2.06 -3.43 -7.16
CA ASN A 12 2.52 -4.80 -7.42
C ASN A 12 1.64 -5.81 -6.68
N PHE A 13 1.28 -5.52 -5.42
CA PHE A 13 0.32 -6.33 -4.67
C PHE A 13 -1.02 -6.44 -5.39
N ALA A 14 -1.56 -5.32 -5.89
CA ALA A 14 -2.82 -5.29 -6.64
C ALA A 14 -2.79 -6.27 -7.83
N LYS A 15 -1.70 -6.27 -8.61
CA LYS A 15 -1.51 -7.20 -9.73
C LYS A 15 -1.52 -8.66 -9.28
N VAL A 16 -0.81 -8.97 -8.19
CA VAL A 16 -0.72 -10.34 -7.65
C VAL A 16 -2.10 -10.87 -7.22
N VAL A 17 -2.94 -10.02 -6.63
CA VAL A 17 -4.28 -10.41 -6.17
C VAL A 17 -5.38 -10.20 -7.22
N GLY A 18 -5.03 -9.88 -8.47
CA GLY A 18 -6.00 -9.71 -9.56
C GLY A 18 -6.85 -8.44 -9.51
N LEU A 19 -6.40 -7.40 -8.81
CA LEU A 19 -7.10 -6.12 -8.70
C LEU A 19 -6.45 -5.02 -9.57
N LYS A 20 -7.27 -4.09 -10.07
CA LYS A 20 -6.78 -2.88 -10.71
C LYS A 20 -6.10 -1.99 -9.67
N GLN A 21 -4.87 -1.55 -9.95
CA GLN A 21 -4.08 -0.69 -9.05
C GLN A 21 -4.87 0.52 -8.56
N ASN A 22 -5.44 1.32 -9.46
CA ASN A 22 -6.15 2.55 -9.08
C ASN A 22 -7.42 2.27 -8.26
N ALA A 23 -8.08 1.13 -8.48
CA ALA A 23 -9.23 0.72 -7.69
C ALA A 23 -8.81 0.36 -6.25
N LEU A 24 -7.69 -0.35 -6.08
CA LEU A 24 -7.16 -0.63 -4.74
C LEU A 24 -6.76 0.65 -4.00
N PHE A 25 -6.11 1.60 -4.68
CA PHE A 25 -5.78 2.90 -4.08
C PHE A 25 -7.02 3.75 -3.75
N ALA A 26 -8.11 3.63 -4.52
CA ALA A 26 -9.37 4.28 -4.17
C ALA A 26 -9.97 3.65 -2.91
N TRP A 27 -10.12 2.34 -2.89
CA TRP A 27 -10.67 1.61 -1.74
C TRP A 27 -9.90 1.87 -0.45
N LEU A 28 -8.56 1.87 -0.51
CA LEU A 28 -7.73 2.17 0.66
C LEU A 28 -7.93 3.60 1.19
N ARG A 29 -8.21 4.59 0.32
CA ARG A 29 -8.50 5.97 0.75
C ARG A 29 -9.90 6.10 1.32
N GLU A 30 -10.89 5.48 0.68
CA GLU A 30 -12.29 5.45 1.12
C GLU A 30 -12.44 4.77 2.49
N ASN A 31 -11.62 3.77 2.78
CA ASN A 31 -11.60 3.06 4.06
C ASN A 31 -10.69 3.71 5.11
N GLY A 32 -10.19 4.92 4.87
CA GLY A 32 -9.34 5.64 5.84
C GLY A 32 -8.03 4.93 6.15
N ILE A 33 -7.51 4.12 5.23
CA ILE A 33 -6.22 3.43 5.37
C ILE A 33 -5.10 4.32 4.83
N LEU A 34 -5.35 4.97 3.68
CA LEU A 34 -4.49 5.99 3.11
C LEU A 34 -5.15 7.37 3.20
N ILE A 35 -4.33 8.40 3.30
CA ILE A 35 -4.77 9.80 3.23
C ILE A 35 -5.41 10.06 1.86
N ALA A 36 -6.62 10.61 1.86
CA ALA A 36 -7.47 10.72 0.68
C ALA A 36 -7.07 11.87 -0.27
N SER A 37 -6.57 12.98 0.28
CA SER A 37 -6.33 14.25 -0.42
C SER A 37 -5.15 15.03 0.17
N GLY A 38 -4.76 16.12 -0.48
CA GLY A 38 -3.67 17.01 -0.05
C GLY A 38 -2.26 16.47 -0.34
N GLY A 39 -1.25 17.17 0.16
CA GLY A 39 0.18 16.88 -0.11
C GLY A 39 0.68 15.54 0.41
N ARG A 40 -0.09 14.85 1.26
CA ARG A 40 0.23 13.50 1.77
C ARG A 40 -0.70 12.42 1.21
N LYS A 41 -1.43 12.70 0.13
CA LYS A 41 -2.30 11.72 -0.54
C LYS A 41 -1.54 10.41 -0.78
N ASN A 42 -2.21 9.28 -0.55
CA ASN A 42 -1.67 7.92 -0.64
C ASN A 42 -0.66 7.53 0.45
N VAL A 43 -0.34 8.40 1.41
CA VAL A 43 0.44 8.02 2.59
C VAL A 43 -0.47 7.29 3.57
N PRO A 44 -0.08 6.14 4.15
CA PRO A 44 -0.86 5.44 5.15
C PRO A 44 -0.95 6.25 6.45
N PHE A 45 -2.10 6.19 7.12
CA PHE A 45 -2.22 6.79 8.45
C PHE A 45 -1.24 6.13 9.43
N GLN A 46 -0.69 6.93 10.35
CA GLN A 46 0.39 6.52 11.26
C GLN A 46 0.04 5.23 12.03
N GLN A 47 -1.23 5.03 12.40
CA GLN A 47 -1.67 3.81 13.08
C GLN A 47 -1.36 2.51 12.29
N TYR A 48 -1.46 2.53 10.97
CA TYR A 48 -1.17 1.36 10.13
C TYR A 48 0.33 1.15 9.89
N ILE A 49 1.12 2.23 10.00
CA ILE A 49 2.58 2.16 10.05
C ILE A 49 3.02 1.57 11.39
N ASN A 50 2.50 2.08 12.50
CA ASN A 50 2.81 1.61 13.86
C ASN A 50 2.39 0.15 14.07
N ALA A 51 1.28 -0.28 13.45
CA ALA A 51 0.86 -1.68 13.45
C ALA A 51 1.74 -2.59 12.58
N GLY A 52 2.69 -2.03 11.81
CA GLY A 52 3.64 -2.76 10.97
C GLY A 52 3.06 -3.25 9.65
N TYR A 53 1.93 -2.73 9.20
CA TYR A 53 1.32 -3.13 7.91
C TYR A 53 1.97 -2.43 6.73
N PHE A 54 2.35 -1.16 6.91
CA PHE A 54 2.94 -0.36 5.86
C PHE A 54 4.31 0.19 6.27
N THR A 55 5.15 0.40 5.26
CA THR A 55 6.32 1.29 5.33
C THR A 55 6.18 2.37 4.28
N VAL A 56 6.86 3.50 4.49
CA VAL A 56 6.91 4.58 3.50
C VAL A 56 8.36 4.75 3.07
N ARG A 57 8.60 4.75 1.75
CA ARG A 57 9.89 5.08 1.18
C ARG A 57 9.84 6.48 0.61
N GLU A 58 10.85 7.27 0.92
CA GLU A 58 11.11 8.53 0.25
C GLU A 58 11.86 8.29 -1.06
N VAL A 59 11.36 8.88 -2.14
CA VAL A 59 11.98 8.85 -3.47
C VAL A 59 12.24 10.28 -3.88
N VAL A 60 13.50 10.61 -4.10
CA VAL A 60 13.89 11.88 -4.71
C VAL A 60 13.83 11.68 -6.22
N LEU A 61 13.02 12.50 -6.88
CA LEU A 61 13.00 12.62 -8.33
C LEU A 61 13.73 13.91 -8.67
N ASP A 62 14.83 13.78 -9.40
CA ASP A 62 15.63 14.90 -9.87
C ASP A 62 15.32 15.14 -11.35
N ASP A 63 15.08 16.39 -11.71
CA ASP A 63 14.72 16.86 -13.05
C ASP A 63 15.36 18.22 -13.33
N GLU A 64 15.33 18.70 -14.58
CA GLU A 64 15.91 19.98 -14.99
C GLU A 64 15.34 21.19 -14.21
N ASP A 65 14.11 21.06 -13.69
CA ASP A 65 13.41 22.07 -12.87
C ASP A 65 13.68 21.95 -11.35
N GLY A 66 14.50 20.97 -10.92
CA GLY A 66 14.89 20.74 -9.53
C GLY A 66 14.41 19.39 -8.95
N TYR A 67 14.52 19.23 -7.63
CA TYR A 67 14.20 17.97 -6.96
C TYR A 67 12.79 17.94 -6.36
N GLN A 68 12.06 16.84 -6.59
CA GLN A 68 10.78 16.54 -5.96
C GLN A 68 10.92 15.34 -5.03
N ILE A 69 10.47 15.49 -3.79
CA ILE A 69 10.39 14.39 -2.83
C ILE A 69 9.00 13.73 -2.93
N ARG A 70 8.98 12.42 -3.19
CA ARG A 70 7.74 11.63 -3.22
C ARG A 70 7.76 10.53 -2.17
N LEU A 71 6.67 10.44 -1.43
CA LEU A 71 6.45 9.37 -0.46
C LEU A 71 5.71 8.21 -1.12
N THR A 72 6.33 7.04 -1.12
CA THR A 72 5.77 5.84 -1.74
C THR A 72 5.41 4.80 -0.68
N PRO A 73 4.13 4.43 -0.54
CA PRO A 73 3.72 3.41 0.41
C PRO A 73 4.08 2.00 -0.08
N GLN A 74 4.53 1.16 0.84
CA GLN A 74 4.85 -0.24 0.61
C GLN A 74 4.16 -1.12 1.67
N LEU A 75 3.75 -2.33 1.28
CA LEU A 75 3.18 -3.33 2.17
C LEU A 75 4.27 -4.26 2.69
N THR A 76 4.35 -4.43 4.00
CA THR A 76 5.20 -5.45 4.62
C THR A 76 4.59 -6.85 4.39
N GLY A 77 5.30 -7.93 4.74
CA GLY A 77 4.71 -9.28 4.72
C GLY A 77 3.45 -9.37 5.61
N LYS A 78 3.49 -8.76 6.80
CA LYS A 78 2.33 -8.63 7.69
C LYS A 78 1.20 -7.82 7.04
N GLY A 79 1.55 -6.72 6.37
CA GLY A 79 0.60 -5.88 5.63
C GLY A 79 -0.11 -6.61 4.52
N GLN A 80 0.58 -7.48 3.78
CA GLN A 80 -0.02 -8.29 2.72
C GLN A 80 -1.07 -9.26 3.27
N GLN A 81 -0.75 -9.99 4.35
CA GLN A 81 -1.70 -10.89 5.00
C GLN A 81 -2.93 -10.14 5.53
N TRP A 82 -2.69 -9.03 6.23
CA TRP A 82 -3.74 -8.18 6.77
C TRP A 82 -4.66 -7.61 5.68
N LEU A 83 -4.08 -7.05 4.61
CA LEU A 83 -4.86 -6.44 3.53
C LEU A 83 -5.61 -7.50 2.73
N THR A 84 -5.02 -8.67 2.49
CA THR A 84 -5.71 -9.80 1.86
C THR A 84 -6.97 -10.17 2.64
N ARG A 85 -6.86 -10.29 3.97
CA ARG A 85 -8.02 -10.59 4.82
C ARG A 85 -9.09 -9.50 4.73
N LYS A 86 -8.69 -8.23 4.80
CA LYS A 86 -9.61 -7.09 4.66
C LYS A 86 -10.34 -7.08 3.32
N LEU A 87 -9.65 -7.41 2.23
CA LEU A 87 -10.25 -7.45 0.89
C LEU A 87 -11.18 -8.66 0.71
N LEU A 88 -10.88 -9.80 1.34
CA LEU A 88 -11.80 -10.96 1.40
C LEU A 88 -13.07 -10.60 2.17
N ASP A 89 -12.94 -9.99 3.35
CA ASP A 89 -14.08 -9.56 4.17
C ASP A 89 -14.94 -8.50 3.44
N ALA A 90 -14.31 -7.66 2.59
CA ALA A 90 -15.00 -6.69 1.75
C ALA A 90 -15.57 -7.26 0.44
N GLY A 91 -15.42 -8.56 0.18
CA GLY A 91 -15.90 -9.22 -1.05
C GLY A 91 -15.13 -8.82 -2.33
N LEU A 92 -14.00 -8.13 -2.20
CA LEU A 92 -13.15 -7.72 -3.32
C LEU A 92 -12.21 -8.83 -3.80
N LEU A 93 -11.89 -9.76 -2.91
CA LEU A 93 -11.22 -11.02 -3.25
C LEU A 93 -12.17 -12.17 -2.98
N LYS A 94 -12.01 -13.25 -3.74
CA LYS A 94 -12.69 -14.52 -3.46
C LYS A 94 -11.72 -15.41 -2.67
N PRO A 95 -12.18 -16.12 -1.62
CA PRO A 95 -11.33 -17.09 -0.95
C PRO A 95 -10.89 -18.14 -1.97
N VAL A 96 -9.61 -18.52 -1.92
CA VAL A 96 -9.00 -19.53 -2.80
C VAL A 96 -9.47 -20.94 -2.39
N ALA A 97 -10.69 -21.10 -1.87
CA ALA A 97 -11.15 -22.35 -1.30
C ALA A 97 -11.31 -23.43 -2.38
N ALA A 98 -10.37 -24.37 -2.31
CA ALA A 98 -10.51 -25.81 -2.54
C ALA A 98 -11.13 -26.24 -3.87
N GLU A 99 -10.28 -26.49 -4.86
CA GLU A 99 -10.42 -27.74 -5.61
C GLU A 99 -9.98 -28.92 -4.74
#